data_AF-A0A7W9ZC66-F1
#
_entry.id   AF-A0A7W9ZC66-F1
#
_cell.length_a   1.000
_cell.length_b   1.000
_cell.length_c   1.000
_cell.angle_alpha   90.00
_cell.angle_beta   90.00
_cell.angle_gamma   90.00
#
_symmetry.space_group_name_H-M   'P 1'
#
loop_
_entity.id
_entity.type
_entity.pdbx_description
1 polymer ?
#
loop_
_entity_poly.entity_id
_entity_poly.type
_entity_poly.pdbx_seq_one_letter_code
_entity_poly.pdbx_strand_id
1 'polypeptide(L)'
;MAKGLKGVIRLRKWDVDEKRRVLRQLQEREDQILDFMRQLAEQKKAEAEMVRRDSTGAGFTFGAYTQWARKQQQDLETVLGLVRREIEQAQDAVAQAFKELKTFEIAQANREAAARAEQDRKTQIMLDDIGQEAHRRKQKT
;
A
#
# COMPACT_ATOMS: atom_id res chain seq x y z
N MET A 1 -27.30 -9.61 -15.34
CA MET A 1 -26.70 -9.39 -14.00
C MET A 1 -25.17 -9.11 -14.03
N ALA A 2 -24.62 -8.50 -15.10
CA ALA A 2 -23.17 -8.23 -15.22
C ALA A 2 -22.68 -6.93 -14.51
N LYS A 3 -23.60 -6.10 -13.99
CA LYS A 3 -23.27 -4.82 -13.34
C LYS A 3 -22.77 -4.93 -11.89
N GLY A 4 -23.05 -6.02 -11.19
CA GLY A 4 -22.72 -6.16 -9.77
C GLY A 4 -21.21 -6.30 -9.48
N LEU A 5 -20.54 -7.23 -10.18
CA LEU A 5 -19.15 -7.58 -9.85
C LEU A 5 -18.16 -6.48 -10.22
N LYS A 6 -18.35 -5.78 -11.34
CA LYS A 6 -17.54 -4.61 -11.73
C LYS A 6 -17.66 -3.46 -10.72
N GLY A 7 -18.86 -3.26 -10.15
CA GLY A 7 -19.07 -2.28 -9.08
C GLY A 7 -18.32 -2.64 -7.80
N VAL A 8 -18.39 -3.92 -7.38
CA VAL A 8 -17.64 -4.43 -6.23
C VAL A 8 -16.13 -4.28 -6.44
N ILE A 9 -15.60 -4.62 -7.61
CA ILE A 9 -14.18 -4.45 -7.94
C ILE A 9 -13.75 -3.00 -7.79
N ARG A 10 -14.56 -2.03 -8.26
CA ARG A 10 -14.25 -0.60 -8.11
C ARG A 10 -14.20 -0.19 -6.64
N LEU A 11 -15.18 -0.62 -5.84
CA LEU A 11 -15.19 -0.35 -4.40
C LEU A 11 -13.96 -0.95 -3.71
N ARG A 12 -13.55 -2.17 -4.08
CA ARG A 12 -12.36 -2.82 -3.52
C ARG A 12 -11.06 -2.16 -3.94
N LYS A 13 -10.97 -1.62 -5.16
CA LYS A 13 -9.82 -0.79 -5.57
C LYS A 13 -9.69 0.44 -4.69
N TRP A 14 -10.81 1.13 -4.47
CA TRP A 14 -10.84 2.30 -3.59
C TRP A 14 -10.43 1.95 -2.15
N ASP A 15 -10.91 0.82 -1.59
CA ASP A 15 -10.51 0.34 -0.26
C ASP A 15 -8.99 0.06 -0.16
N VAL A 16 -8.40 -0.57 -1.19
CA VAL A 16 -6.94 -0.76 -1.27
C VAL A 16 -6.20 0.58 -1.30
N ASP A 17 -6.67 1.53 -2.08
CA ASP A 17 -6.04 2.85 -2.19
C ASP A 17 -6.14 3.63 -0.88
N GLU A 18 -7.26 3.55 -0.17
CA GLU A 18 -7.44 4.18 1.14
C GLU A 18 -6.50 3.57 2.18
N LYS A 19 -6.39 2.24 2.25
CA LYS A 19 -5.44 1.56 3.15
C LYS A 19 -3.98 1.91 2.83
N ARG A 20 -3.63 2.04 1.55
CA ARG A 20 -2.30 2.51 1.12
C ARG A 20 -2.03 3.95 1.53
N ARG A 21 -3.05 4.82 1.48
CA ARG A 21 -2.95 6.20 1.97
C ARG A 21 -2.66 6.24 3.46
N VAL A 22 -3.37 5.43 4.26
CA VAL A 22 -3.11 5.31 5.71
C VAL A 22 -1.69 4.81 5.97
N LEU A 23 -1.24 3.76 5.28
CA LEU A 23 0.13 3.26 5.40
C LEU A 23 1.16 4.35 5.09
N ARG A 24 0.97 5.12 4.02
CA ARG A 24 1.87 6.23 3.66
C ARG A 24 1.93 7.28 4.77
N GLN A 25 0.79 7.67 5.35
CA GLN A 25 0.76 8.66 6.43
C GLN A 25 1.52 8.18 7.67
N LEU A 26 1.44 6.88 7.98
CA LEU A 26 2.20 6.29 9.08
C LEU A 26 3.71 6.28 8.79
N GLN A 27 4.11 5.97 7.55
CA GLN A 27 5.51 6.02 7.11
C GLN A 27 6.06 7.46 7.15
N GLU A 28 5.29 8.45 6.69
CA GLU A 28 5.66 9.86 6.79
C GLU A 28 5.85 10.30 8.25
N ARG A 29 5.02 9.79 9.16
CA ARG A 29 5.18 10.03 10.60
C ARG A 29 6.43 9.35 11.16
N GLU A 30 6.75 8.14 10.72
CA GLU A 30 8.00 7.46 11.08
C GLU A 30 9.22 8.30 10.65
N ASP A 31 9.23 8.77 9.40
CA ASP A 31 10.31 9.59 8.84
C ASP A 31 10.51 10.88 9.65
N GLN A 32 9.41 11.56 10.02
CA GLN A 32 9.46 12.75 10.87
C GLN A 32 10.07 12.46 12.26
N ILE A 33 9.74 11.33 12.87
CA ILE A 33 10.32 10.94 14.17
C ILE A 33 11.82 10.68 14.02
N LEU A 34 12.23 9.97 12.97
CA LEU A 34 13.64 9.72 12.68
C LEU A 34 14.41 11.02 12.42
N ASP A 35 13.81 11.99 11.73
CA ASP A 35 14.36 13.32 11.54
C ASP A 35 14.57 14.06 12.86
N PHE A 36 13.59 14.04 13.76
CA PHE A 36 13.74 14.65 15.09
C PHE A 36 14.84 13.96 15.91
N MET A 37 14.94 12.63 15.86
CA MET A 37 16.02 11.90 16.52
C MET A 37 17.40 12.29 15.97
N ARG A 38 17.52 12.45 14.64
CA ARG A 38 18.75 12.92 13.99
C ARG A 38 19.11 14.34 14.44
N GLN A 39 18.15 15.25 14.44
CA GLN A 39 18.37 16.63 14.86
C GLN A 39 18.79 16.71 16.34
N LEU A 40 18.14 15.96 17.21
CA LEU A 40 18.50 15.87 18.63
C LEU A 40 19.94 15.34 18.82
N ALA A 41 20.34 14.34 18.02
CA ALA A 41 21.70 13.81 18.07
C ALA A 41 22.74 14.84 17.63
N GLU A 42 22.48 15.62 16.59
CA GLU A 42 23.37 16.69 16.13
C GLU A 42 23.45 17.85 17.15
N GLN A 43 22.33 18.24 17.76
CA GLN A 43 22.33 19.25 18.83
C GLN A 43 23.18 18.80 20.03
N LYS A 44 23.05 17.54 20.47
CA LYS A 44 23.89 16.99 21.55
C LYS A 44 25.38 17.03 21.23
N LYS A 45 25.77 16.78 19.98
CA LYS A 45 27.17 16.89 19.55
C LYS A 45 27.66 18.34 19.60
N ALA A 46 26.88 19.27 19.06
CA ALA A 46 27.23 20.68 19.05
C ALA A 46 27.40 21.23 20.48
N GLU A 47 26.51 20.90 21.40
CA GLU A 47 26.63 21.30 22.80
C GLU A 47 27.84 20.68 23.50
N ALA A 48 28.14 19.41 23.23
CA ALA A 48 29.33 18.75 23.78
C ALA A 48 30.62 19.41 23.29
N GLU A 49 30.67 19.86 22.03
CA GLU A 49 31.81 20.62 21.50
C GLU A 49 31.94 22.00 22.14
N MET A 50 30.83 22.71 22.38
CA MET A 50 30.86 24.02 23.06
C MET A 50 31.41 23.90 24.48
N VAL A 51 30.96 22.91 25.26
CA VAL A 51 31.46 22.69 26.64
C VAL A 51 32.94 22.33 26.66
N ARG A 52 33.45 21.61 25.65
CA ARG A 52 34.89 21.33 25.52
C ARG A 52 35.72 22.60 25.27
N ARG A 53 35.13 23.62 24.63
CA ARG A 53 35.82 24.88 24.30
C ARG A 53 35.76 25.90 25.44
N ASP A 54 34.71 25.90 26.26
CA ASP A 54 34.53 26.83 27.38
C ASP A 54 34.12 26.07 28.66
N SER A 55 35.12 25.68 29.45
CA SER A 55 34.94 24.79 30.61
C SER A 55 34.53 25.48 31.90
N THR A 56 34.60 26.82 31.96
CA THR A 56 34.62 27.54 33.25
C THR A 56 33.22 27.83 33.81
N GLY A 57 32.15 27.68 33.01
CA GLY A 57 30.76 27.86 33.46
C GLY A 57 29.72 26.88 32.86
N ALA A 58 30.05 26.15 31.80
CA ALA A 58 29.07 25.36 31.03
C ALA A 58 28.77 23.96 31.60
N GLY A 59 29.56 23.44 32.55
CA GLY A 59 29.44 22.06 33.03
C GLY A 59 28.11 21.74 33.75
N PHE A 60 27.58 22.69 34.53
CA PHE A 60 26.34 22.48 35.28
C PHE A 60 25.09 22.49 34.38
N THR A 61 25.01 23.41 33.42
CA THR A 61 23.90 23.51 32.46
C THR A 61 23.89 22.33 31.48
N PHE A 62 25.07 21.86 31.06
CA PHE A 62 25.22 20.69 30.20
C PHE A 62 24.73 19.39 30.86
N GLY A 63 24.93 19.23 32.17
CA GLY A 63 24.39 18.09 32.92
C GLY A 63 22.86 18.03 32.88
N ALA A 64 22.18 19.17 33.04
CA ALA A 64 20.71 19.24 32.95
C ALA A 64 20.22 18.97 31.51
N TYR A 65 20.89 19.55 30.51
CA TYR A 65 20.54 19.33 29.11
C TYR A 65 20.69 17.86 28.70
N THR A 66 21.79 17.21 29.05
CA THR A 66 22.04 15.81 28.68
C THR A 66 20.99 14.86 29.25
N GLN A 67 20.51 15.12 30.47
CA GLN A 67 19.39 14.38 31.05
C GLN A 67 18.08 14.63 30.30
N TRP A 68 17.76 15.89 30.00
CA TRP A 68 16.58 16.24 29.20
C TRP A 68 16.62 15.57 27.83
N ALA A 69 17.74 15.67 27.11
CA ALA A 69 17.92 15.09 25.79
C ALA A 69 17.87 13.56 25.81
N ARG A 70 18.34 12.92 26.89
CA ARG A 70 18.19 11.47 27.09
C ARG A 70 16.73 11.07 27.26
N LYS A 71 15.97 11.83 28.06
CA LYS A 71 14.53 11.60 28.23
C LYS A 71 13.78 11.76 26.91
N GLN A 72 14.03 12.85 26.19
CA GLN A 72 13.44 13.08 24.87
C GLN A 72 13.75 11.95 23.88
N GLN A 73 14.99 11.45 23.87
CA GLN A 73 15.35 10.32 23.04
C GLN A 73 14.55 9.05 23.39
N GLN A 74 14.39 8.73 24.67
CA GLN A 74 13.60 7.57 25.12
C GLN A 74 12.11 7.71 24.75
N ASP A 75 11.55 8.92 24.89
CA ASP A 75 10.17 9.22 24.51
C ASP A 75 10.00 9.01 23.00
N LEU A 76 10.92 9.53 22.17
CA LEU A 76 10.91 9.34 20.71
C LEU A 76 11.07 7.87 20.29
N GLU A 77 11.96 7.11 20.94
CA GLU A 77 12.13 5.68 20.69
C GLU A 77 10.85 4.88 21.00
N THR A 78 10.16 5.24 22.08
CA THR A 78 8.88 4.63 22.45
C THR A 78 7.80 4.91 21.41
N VAL A 79 7.67 6.17 20.99
CA VAL A 79 6.70 6.58 19.96
C VAL A 79 7.03 5.94 18.61
N LEU A 80 8.31 5.87 18.23
CA LEU A 80 8.77 5.18 17.03
C LEU A 80 8.37 3.70 17.04
N GLY A 81 8.57 3.02 18.16
CA GLY A 81 8.17 1.62 18.31
C GLY A 81 6.65 1.39 18.27
N LEU A 82 5.84 2.40 18.64
CA LEU A 82 4.39 2.35 18.45
C LEU A 82 4.02 2.53 16.98
N VAL A 83 4.56 3.57 16.32
CA VAL A 83 4.29 3.84 14.90
C VAL A 83 4.71 2.67 14.01
N ARG A 84 5.85 2.03 14.28
CA ARG A 84 6.29 0.84 13.52
C ARG A 84 5.32 -0.33 13.62
N ARG A 85 4.75 -0.58 14.81
CA ARG A 85 3.72 -1.60 14.97
C ARG A 85 2.43 -1.23 14.22
N GLU A 86 2.06 0.04 14.20
CA GLU A 86 0.93 0.51 13.38
C GLU A 86 1.21 0.35 11.88
N ILE A 87 2.45 0.58 11.43
CA ILE A 87 2.89 0.35 10.04
C ILE A 87 2.75 -1.13 9.67
N GLU A 88 3.23 -2.04 10.51
CA GLU A 88 3.09 -3.50 10.28
C GLU A 88 1.62 -3.88 10.12
N GLN A 89 0.75 -3.41 11.02
CA GLN A 89 -0.70 -3.66 10.94
C GLN A 89 -1.33 -3.06 9.67
N ALA A 90 -0.89 -1.86 9.26
CA ALA A 90 -1.36 -1.23 8.04
C ALA A 90 -0.89 -1.97 6.78
N GLN A 91 0.33 -2.51 6.78
CA GLN A 91 0.84 -3.36 5.70
C GLN A 91 0.00 -4.62 5.55
N ASP A 92 -0.30 -5.30 6.65
CA ASP A 92 -1.19 -6.48 6.66
C ASP A 92 -2.59 -6.12 6.14
N ALA A 93 -3.13 -4.98 6.56
CA ALA A 93 -4.43 -4.49 6.11
C ALA A 93 -4.46 -4.23 4.59
N VAL A 94 -3.39 -3.65 4.03
CA VAL A 94 -3.24 -3.45 2.58
C VAL A 94 -3.14 -4.80 1.86
N ALA A 95 -2.34 -5.73 2.38
CA ALA A 95 -2.16 -7.05 1.79
C ALA A 95 -3.49 -7.83 1.73
N GLN A 96 -4.25 -7.80 2.81
CA GLN A 96 -5.56 -8.44 2.88
C GLN A 96 -6.57 -7.83 1.90
N ALA A 97 -6.66 -6.49 1.83
CA ALA A 97 -7.55 -5.83 0.89
C ALA A 97 -7.16 -6.12 -0.58
N PHE A 98 -5.87 -6.17 -0.88
CA PHE A 98 -5.37 -6.51 -2.20
C PHE A 98 -5.70 -7.95 -2.59
N LYS A 99 -5.57 -8.89 -1.65
CA LYS A 99 -5.98 -10.30 -1.86
C LYS A 99 -7.46 -10.40 -2.20
N GLU A 100 -8.32 -9.72 -1.45
CA GLU A 100 -9.76 -9.69 -1.70
C GLU A 100 -10.09 -9.09 -3.08
N LEU A 101 -9.47 -7.96 -3.42
CA LEU A 101 -9.59 -7.36 -4.76
C LEU A 101 -9.24 -8.38 -5.86
N LYS A 102 -8.13 -9.10 -5.71
CA LYS A 102 -7.68 -10.09 -6.70
C LYS A 102 -8.65 -11.25 -6.84
N THR A 103 -9.25 -11.72 -5.75
CA THR A 103 -10.30 -12.75 -5.82
C THR A 103 -11.46 -12.30 -6.72
N PHE A 104 -11.94 -11.06 -6.55
CA PHE A 104 -13.02 -10.53 -7.39
C PHE A 104 -12.60 -10.30 -8.84
N GLU A 105 -11.38 -9.81 -9.07
CA GLU A 105 -10.85 -9.63 -10.44
C GLU A 105 -10.75 -10.97 -11.18
N ILE A 106 -10.25 -12.02 -10.55
CA ILE A 106 -10.16 -13.37 -11.13
C ILE A 106 -11.56 -13.91 -11.42
N ALA A 107 -12.50 -13.77 -10.48
CA ALA A 107 -13.88 -14.22 -10.69
C ALA A 107 -14.55 -13.50 -11.88
N GLN A 108 -14.30 -12.20 -12.06
CA GLN A 108 -14.79 -11.44 -13.21
C GLN A 108 -14.13 -11.89 -14.51
N ALA A 109 -12.82 -12.11 -14.52
CA ALA A 109 -12.09 -12.60 -15.69
C ALA A 109 -12.61 -13.96 -16.15
N ASN A 110 -12.84 -14.89 -15.22
CA ASN A 110 -13.40 -16.20 -15.54
C ASN A 110 -14.81 -16.11 -16.14
N ARG A 111 -15.66 -15.20 -15.64
CA ARG A 111 -16.99 -14.95 -16.20
C ARG A 111 -16.92 -14.38 -17.62
N GLU A 112 -16.01 -13.45 -17.86
CA GLU A 112 -15.82 -12.86 -19.19
C GLU A 112 -15.28 -13.89 -20.18
N ALA A 113 -14.35 -14.74 -19.76
CA ALA A 113 -13.82 -15.84 -20.58
C ALA A 113 -14.92 -16.85 -20.95
N ALA A 114 -15.74 -17.26 -19.99
CA ALA A 114 -16.87 -18.17 -20.24
C ALA A 114 -17.90 -17.56 -21.20
N ALA A 115 -18.22 -16.27 -21.04
CA ALA A 115 -19.15 -15.57 -21.93
C ALA A 115 -18.61 -15.47 -23.37
N ARG A 116 -17.31 -15.18 -23.53
CA ARG A 116 -16.65 -15.17 -24.84
C ARG A 116 -16.67 -16.55 -25.50
N ALA A 117 -16.27 -17.59 -24.77
CA ALA A 117 -16.27 -18.96 -25.30
C ALA A 117 -17.66 -19.41 -25.77
N GLU A 118 -18.73 -19.01 -25.07
CA GLU A 118 -20.10 -19.29 -25.48
C GLU A 118 -20.50 -18.52 -26.74
N GLN A 119 -20.09 -17.26 -26.85
CA GLN A 119 -20.32 -16.46 -28.06
C GLN A 119 -19.56 -17.00 -29.26
N ASP A 120 -18.30 -17.39 -29.08
CA ASP A 120 -17.46 -17.99 -30.12
C ASP A 120 -18.07 -19.32 -30.57
N ARG A 121 -18.54 -20.16 -29.64
CA ARG A 121 -19.26 -21.40 -29.95
C ARG A 121 -20.50 -21.15 -30.79
N LYS A 122 -21.36 -20.19 -30.40
CA LYS A 122 -22.57 -19.84 -31.16
C LYS A 122 -22.24 -19.31 -32.55
N THR A 123 -21.21 -18.48 -32.66
CA THR A 123 -20.74 -17.92 -33.93
C THR A 123 -20.22 -19.02 -34.84
N GLN A 124 -19.45 -19.98 -34.30
CA GLN A 124 -18.95 -21.12 -35.07
C GLN A 124 -20.09 -21.98 -35.62
N ILE A 125 -21.07 -22.34 -34.79
CA ILE A 125 -22.24 -23.12 -35.23
C ILE A 125 -22.98 -22.41 -36.37
N MET A 126 -23.20 -21.09 -36.23
CA MET A 126 -23.86 -20.29 -37.26
C MET A 126 -23.06 -20.27 -38.58
N LEU A 127 -21.74 -20.12 -38.52
CA LEU A 127 -20.87 -20.12 -39.69
C LEU A 127 -20.85 -21.48 -40.39
N ASP A 128 -20.82 -22.57 -39.61
CA ASP A 128 -20.86 -23.94 -40.12
C ASP A 128 -22.19 -24.20 -40.86
N ASP A 129 -23.32 -23.76 -40.29
CA ASP A 129 -24.65 -23.88 -40.92
C ASP A 129 -24.70 -23.13 -42.28
N ILE A 130 -24.20 -21.89 -42.32
CA ILE A 130 -24.12 -21.10 -43.56
C ILE A 130 -23.23 -21.80 -44.59
N GLY A 131 -22.07 -22.33 -44.17
CA GLY A 131 -21.15 -23.07 -45.02
C GLY A 131 -21.80 -24.31 -45.64
N GLN A 132 -22.54 -25.08 -44.84
CA GLN A 132 -23.27 -26.26 -45.31
C GLN A 132 -24.39 -25.90 -46.29
N GLU A 133 -25.13 -24.82 -46.05
CA GLU A 133 -26.16 -24.35 -46.99
C GLU A 133 -25.54 -23.90 -48.32
N ALA A 134 -24.48 -23.10 -48.28
CA ALA A 134 -23.80 -22.62 -49.48
C ALA A 134 -23.26 -23.78 -50.33
N HIS A 135 -22.67 -24.79 -49.67
CA HIS A 135 -22.22 -26.01 -50.34
C HIS A 135 -23.37 -26.80 -50.97
N ARG A 136 -24.49 -26.99 -50.24
CA ARG A 136 -25.69 -27.66 -50.76
C ARG A 136 -26.30 -26.95 -51.97
N ARG A 137 -26.29 -25.62 -51.99
CA ARG A 137 -26.77 -24.83 -53.14
C ARG A 137 -25.89 -25.06 -54.36
N LYS A 138 -24.56 -25.02 -54.21
CA LYS A 138 -23.62 -25.27 -55.31
C LYS A 138 -23.77 -26.66 -55.94
N GLN A 139 -24.07 -27.70 -55.16
CA GLN A 139 -24.26 -29.05 -55.70
C GLN A 139 -25.60 -29.27 -56.43
N LYS A 140 -26.58 -28.40 -56.24
CA LYS A 140 -27.91 -28.47 -56.89
C LYS A 140 -28.00 -27.66 -58.19
N THR A 141 -26.97 -26.90 -58.53
CA THR A 141 -26.83 -26.13 -59.78
C THR A 141 -25.83 -26.83 -60.68
#